data_AF-A0A2H0X7J2-F1
#
_entry.id   AF-A0A2H0X7J2-F1
#
_cell.length_a   1.000
_cell.length_b   1.000
_cell.length_c   1.000
_cell.angle_alpha   90.00
_cell.angle_beta   90.00
_cell.angle_gamma   90.00
#
_symmetry.space_group_name_H-M   'P 1'
#
loop_
_entity.id
_entity.type
_entity.pdbx_description
1 polymer ?
#
loop_
_entity_poly.entity_id
_entity_poly.type
_entity_poly.pdbx_seq_one_letter_code
_entity_poly.pdbx_strand_id
1 'polypeptide(L)'
;LEKVQSRSSFAKFFVGPNYGEINNAKKLLEQNQEQLQKLNQLRTQLANQSDQQELALQIAVLEQASAQIQSLIGEQFGGFSLFGWMFRFFAK
;
A
#
# COMPACT_ATOMS: atom_id res chain seq x y z
N LEU A 1 4.15 12.16 -37.03
CA LEU A 1 3.01 12.22 -36.08
C LEU A 1 3.22 11.41 -34.79
N GLU A 2 4.38 10.78 -34.56
CA GLU A 2 4.60 9.91 -33.38
C GLU A 2 5.25 10.57 -32.14
N LYS A 3 5.67 11.84 -32.20
CA LYS A 3 6.38 12.50 -31.08
C LYS A 3 5.51 13.35 -30.14
N VAL A 4 4.20 13.37 -30.34
CA VAL A 4 3.27 14.24 -29.59
C VAL A 4 2.46 13.47 -28.54
N GLN A 5 2.22 12.17 -28.72
CA GLN A 5 1.47 11.37 -27.73
C GLN A 5 2.29 11.01 -26.48
N SER A 6 3.61 10.80 -26.61
CA SER A 6 4.44 10.41 -25.45
C SER A 6 4.69 11.55 -24.46
N ARG A 7 4.57 12.82 -24.88
CA ARG A 7 4.83 13.97 -24.00
C ARG A 7 3.70 14.23 -23.00
N SER A 8 2.48 13.77 -23.27
CA SER A 8 1.31 13.97 -22.39
C SER A 8 1.36 13.12 -21.12
N SER A 9 1.81 11.86 -21.23
CA SER A 9 1.88 10.94 -20.08
C SER A 9 3.05 11.23 -19.15
N PHE A 10 4.22 11.58 -19.70
CA PHE A 10 5.35 12.00 -18.87
C PHE A 10 5.12 13.38 -18.27
N ALA A 11 4.52 14.34 -18.98
CA ALA A 11 4.23 15.65 -18.39
C ALA A 11 3.25 15.57 -17.20
N LYS A 12 2.27 14.66 -17.23
CA LYS A 12 1.38 14.43 -16.06
C LYS A 12 2.11 13.94 -14.81
N PHE A 13 3.25 13.26 -14.95
CA PHE A 13 4.11 12.87 -13.83
C PHE A 13 4.86 14.07 -13.22
N PHE A 14 5.03 15.16 -13.98
CA PHE A 14 5.81 16.34 -13.57
C PHE A 14 4.95 17.57 -13.21
N VAL A 15 3.62 17.51 -13.35
CA VAL A 15 2.72 18.65 -13.11
C VAL A 15 1.90 18.41 -11.84
N GLY A 16 2.51 18.72 -10.69
CA GLY A 16 1.83 18.91 -9.41
C GLY A 16 1.93 17.73 -8.42
N PRO A 17 1.75 17.98 -7.11
CA PRO A 17 1.89 16.95 -6.07
C PRO A 17 1.00 15.75 -6.39
N ASN A 18 1.51 14.54 -6.19
CA ASN A 18 0.91 13.24 -6.52
C ASN A 18 -0.40 12.92 -5.77
N TYR A 19 -1.37 13.85 -5.69
CA TYR A 19 -2.65 13.66 -4.99
C TYR A 19 -3.39 12.38 -5.41
N GLY A 20 -3.24 11.93 -6.66
CA GLY A 20 -3.77 10.64 -7.13
C GLY A 20 -3.13 9.44 -6.45
N GLU A 21 -1.82 9.44 -6.23
CA GLU A 21 -1.12 8.37 -5.49
C GLU A 21 -1.50 8.38 -4.01
N ILE A 22 -1.71 9.55 -3.41
CA ILE A 22 -2.22 9.67 -2.03
C ILE A 22 -3.60 9.03 -1.90
N ASN A 23 -4.50 9.34 -2.82
CA ASN A 23 -5.85 8.82 -2.78
C ASN A 23 -5.85 7.30 -2.96
N ASN A 24 -5.00 6.77 -3.84
CA ASN A 24 -4.79 5.34 -3.98
C ASN A 24 -4.21 4.70 -2.72
N ALA A 25 -3.25 5.37 -2.06
CA ALA A 25 -2.66 4.92 -0.80
C ALA A 25 -3.69 4.86 0.33
N LYS A 26 -4.54 5.89 0.45
CA LYS A 26 -5.64 5.95 1.41
C LYS A 26 -6.64 4.82 1.16
N LYS A 27 -7.04 4.61 -0.10
CA LYS A 27 -7.92 3.50 -0.48
C LYS A 27 -7.29 2.14 -0.17
N LEU A 28 -5.99 1.98 -0.40
CA LEU A 28 -5.27 0.75 -0.09
C LEU A 28 -5.21 0.52 1.44
N LEU A 29 -5.04 1.57 2.24
CA LEU A 29 -5.11 1.50 3.70
C LEU A 29 -6.50 1.08 4.20
N GLU A 30 -7.57 1.65 3.65
CA GLU A 30 -8.94 1.27 3.99
C GLU A 30 -9.20 -0.21 3.65
N GLN A 31 -8.83 -0.65 2.45
CA GLN A 31 -8.96 -2.05 2.04
C GLN A 31 -8.12 -2.99 2.93
N ASN A 32 -6.91 -2.58 3.32
CA ASN A 32 -6.06 -3.36 4.21
C ASN A 32 -6.68 -3.48 5.61
N GLN A 33 -7.24 -2.39 6.16
CA GLN A 33 -7.96 -2.43 7.44
C GLN A 33 -9.16 -3.38 7.40
N GLU A 34 -9.97 -3.36 6.34
CA GLU A 34 -11.08 -4.30 6.18
C GLU A 34 -10.61 -5.76 6.12
N GLN A 35 -9.52 -6.02 5.40
CA GLN A 35 -8.93 -7.35 5.32
C GLN A 35 -8.36 -7.80 6.66
N LEU A 36 -7.65 -6.93 7.39
CA LEU A 36 -7.13 -7.20 8.73
C LEU A 36 -8.23 -7.54 9.71
N GLN A 37 -9.39 -6.88 9.65
CA GLN A 37 -10.54 -7.22 10.48
C GLN A 37 -11.04 -8.64 10.18
N LYS A 38 -11.18 -9.00 8.90
CA LYS A 38 -11.59 -10.35 8.49
C LYS A 38 -10.59 -11.41 8.92
N LEU A 39 -9.28 -11.15 8.78
CA LEU A 39 -8.22 -12.06 9.20
C LEU A 39 -8.21 -12.24 10.72
N ASN A 40 -8.43 -11.17 11.48
CA ASN A 40 -8.55 -11.26 12.94
C ASN A 40 -9.77 -12.10 13.36
N GLN A 41 -10.91 -11.95 12.68
CA GLN A 41 -12.09 -12.79 12.91
C GLN A 41 -11.80 -14.26 12.58
N LEU A 42 -11.22 -14.54 11.41
CA LEU A 42 -10.80 -15.89 11.00
C LEU A 42 -9.88 -16.52 12.03
N ARG A 43 -8.89 -15.78 12.53
CA ARG A 43 -7.97 -16.23 13.58
C ARG A 43 -8.71 -16.73 14.82
N THR A 44 -9.75 -16.01 15.27
CA THR A 44 -10.53 -16.44 16.44
C THR A 44 -11.38 -17.68 16.21
N GLN A 45 -11.65 -18.03 14.95
CA GLN A 45 -12.46 -19.18 14.56
C GLN A 45 -11.62 -20.44 14.29
N LEU A 46 -10.30 -20.29 14.13
CA LEU A 46 -9.40 -21.43 13.95
C LEU A 46 -9.31 -22.24 15.24
N ALA A 47 -9.49 -23.56 15.16
CA ALA A 47 -9.33 -24.45 16.31
C ALA A 47 -7.86 -24.80 16.60
N ASN A 48 -7.01 -24.73 15.57
CA ASN A 48 -5.60 -25.08 15.65
C ASN A 48 -4.75 -23.87 16.07
N GLN A 49 -4.04 -23.99 17.18
CA GLN A 49 -3.16 -22.93 17.69
C GLN A 49 -1.98 -22.61 16.76
N SER A 50 -1.46 -23.59 16.02
CA SER A 50 -0.40 -23.37 15.04
C SER A 50 -0.89 -22.44 13.92
N ASP A 51 -2.08 -22.72 13.39
CA ASP A 51 -2.68 -21.91 12.32
C ASP A 51 -3.06 -20.51 12.82
N GLN A 52 -3.51 -20.40 14.07
CA GLN A 52 -3.73 -19.11 14.72
C GLN A 52 -2.44 -18.27 14.80
N GLN A 53 -1.32 -18.91 15.14
CA GLN A 53 -0.03 -18.24 15.28
C GLN A 53 0.53 -17.82 13.92
N GLU A 54 0.44 -18.66 12.91
CA GLU A 54 0.85 -18.31 11.53
C GLU A 54 0.03 -17.14 11.00
N LEU A 55 -1.30 -17.18 11.19
CA LEU A 55 -2.18 -16.09 10.79
C LEU A 55 -1.90 -14.79 11.56
N ALA A 56 -1.52 -14.88 12.84
CA ALA A 56 -1.12 -13.71 13.63
C ALA A 56 0.17 -13.06 13.09
N LEU A 57 1.14 -13.85 12.63
CA LEU A 57 2.35 -13.33 12.00
C LEU A 57 2.03 -12.60 10.68
N GLN A 58 1.13 -13.15 9.86
CA GLN A 58 0.71 -12.52 8.61
C GLN A 58 -0.05 -11.20 8.86
N ILE A 59 -0.92 -11.17 9.87
CA ILE A 59 -1.62 -9.96 10.32
C ILE A 59 -0.60 -8.88 10.72
N ALA A 60 0.42 -9.23 11.52
CA ALA A 60 1.43 -8.28 11.97
C ALA A 60 2.23 -7.65 10.80
N VAL A 61 2.55 -8.43 9.76
CA VAL A 61 3.23 -7.92 8.56
C VAL A 61 2.34 -6.91 7.82
N LEU A 62 1.05 -7.19 7.68
CA LEU A 62 0.09 -6.31 7.01
C LEU A 62 -0.17 -5.02 7.80
N GLU A 63 -0.20 -5.10 9.14
CA GLU A 63 -0.28 -3.93 10.03
C GLU A 63 0.97 -3.06 9.90
N GLN A 64 2.17 -3.66 9.89
CA GLN A 64 3.42 -2.94 9.72
C GLN A 64 3.51 -2.23 8.36
N ALA A 65 3.05 -2.88 7.29
CA ALA A 65 3.00 -2.27 5.96
C ALA A 65 2.01 -1.09 5.92
N SER A 66 0.86 -1.23 6.58
CA SER A 66 -0.13 -0.15 6.70
C SER A 66 0.42 1.05 7.49
N ALA A 67 1.10 0.81 8.60
CA ALA A 67 1.74 1.87 9.39
C ALA A 67 2.79 2.65 8.59
N GLN A 68 3.59 1.97 7.77
CA GLN A 68 4.56 2.62 6.88
C GLN A 68 3.88 3.48 5.82
N ILE A 69 2.84 2.98 5.15
CA ILE A 69 2.09 3.76 4.17
C ILE A 69 1.46 5.00 4.83
N GLN A 70 0.94 4.85 6.05
CA GLN A 70 0.35 5.96 6.80
C GLN A 70 1.39 7.01 7.21
N SER A 71 2.60 6.59 7.61
CA SER A 71 3.74 7.49 7.86
C SER A 71 4.14 8.25 6.59
N LEU A 72 4.22 7.56 5.45
CA LEU A 72 4.57 8.14 4.15
C LEU A 72 3.53 9.15 3.64
N ILE A 73 2.25 8.97 3.99
CA ILE A 73 1.19 9.95 3.71
C ILE A 73 1.28 11.15 4.66
N GLY A 74 1.71 10.94 5.91
CA GLY A 74 1.79 11.97 6.95
C GLY A 74 3.04 12.86 6.86
N GLU A 75 4.17 12.30 6.42
CA GLU A 75 5.39 13.05 6.11
C GLU A 75 5.15 13.93 4.86
N GLN A 76 5.22 15.25 5.03
CA GLN A 76 4.80 16.22 4.03
C GLN A 76 5.34 15.93 2.62
N PHE A 77 4.40 15.81 1.68
CA PHE A 77 4.58 15.51 0.26
C PHE A 77 5.71 16.27 -0.43
N GLY A 78 6.86 15.59 -0.53
CA GLY A 78 7.98 15.91 -1.43
C GLY A 78 8.28 14.75 -2.39
N GLY A 79 7.33 14.37 -3.26
CA GLY A 79 7.62 13.59 -4.47
C GLY A 79 7.80 12.07 -4.35
N PHE A 80 7.27 11.41 -3.32
CA PHE A 80 7.38 9.95 -3.18
C PHE A 80 6.35 9.20 -4.04
N SER A 81 6.81 8.27 -4.90
CA SER A 81 5.94 7.33 -5.63
C SER A 81 5.90 5.96 -4.97
N LEU A 82 4.71 5.58 -4.51
CA LEU A 82 4.45 4.31 -3.81
C LEU A 82 4.64 3.08 -4.70
N PHE A 83 4.40 3.22 -6.01
CA PHE A 83 4.62 2.13 -6.96
C PHE A 83 6.11 1.75 -7.01
N GLY A 84 7.02 2.74 -7.09
CA GLY A 84 8.46 2.46 -7.10
C GLY A 84 8.97 1.81 -5.81
N TRP A 85 8.38 2.16 -4.67
CA TRP A 85 8.72 1.56 -3.37
C TRP A 85 8.18 0.13 -3.20
N MET A 86 6.95 -0.15 -3.61
CA MET A 86 6.38 -1.49 -3.49
C MET A 86 7.19 -2.51 -4.31
N PHE A 87 7.58 -2.15 -5.53
CA PHE A 87 8.44 -3.00 -6.37
C PHE A 87 9.82 -3.26 -5.75
N ARG A 88 10.34 -2.41 -4.85
CA ARG A 88 11.60 -2.67 -4.13
C ARG A 88 11.54 -3.86 -3.17
N PHE A 89 10.36 -4.25 -2.67
CA PHE A 89 10.22 -5.44 -1.83
C PHE A 89 10.13 -6.74 -2.64
N PHE A 90 9.64 -6.66 -3.86
CA PHE A 90 9.55 -7.80 -4.78
C PHE A 90 10.80 -7.96 -5.67
N ALA A 91 11.63 -6.92 -5.78
CA ALA A 91 12.85 -6.92 -6.59
C ALA A 91 14.07 -7.51 -5.88
N LYS A 92 13.88 -8.40 -4.89
CA LYS A 92 14.97 -9.08 -4.19
C LYS A 92 14.79 -10.59 -4.24
#